data_AF-A0A531LJD9-F1
#
_entry.id   AF-A0A531LJD9-F1
#
_cell.length_a   1.000
_cell.length_b   1.000
_cell.length_c   1.000
_cell.angle_alpha   90.00
_cell.angle_beta   90.00
_cell.angle_gamma   90.00
#
_symmetry.space_group_name_H-M   'P 1'
#
loop_
_entity.id
_entity.type
_entity.pdbx_description
1 polymer ?
#
loop_
_entity_poly.entity_id
_entity_poly.type
_entity_poly.pdbx_seq_one_letter_code
_entity_poly.pdbx_strand_id
1 'polypeptide(L)' 'SLDGLGLLGFRSVVERDYPVVFANLYIFSLLGLFIGLLSDLMYTWVDPRIDFERRDV' A
#
# COMPACT_ATOMS: atom_id res chain seq x y z
N SER A 1 21.79 13.65 -5.01
CA SER A 1 21.04 12.67 -5.83
C SER A 1 19.84 12.26 -5.02
N LEU A 2 18.61 12.43 -5.52
CA LEU A 2 17.44 11.81 -4.87
C LEU A 2 17.24 10.43 -5.53
N ASP A 3 18.05 9.46 -5.08
CA ASP A 3 17.87 8.08 -5.49
C ASP A 3 16.68 7.50 -4.74
N GLY A 4 15.64 7.12 -5.48
CA GLY A 4 14.38 6.66 -4.90
C GLY A 4 13.65 5.67 -5.80
N LEU A 5 12.64 5.00 -5.23
CA LEU A 5 11.86 3.98 -5.92
C LEU A 5 11.20 4.49 -7.20
N GLY A 6 10.82 5.77 -7.24
CA GLY A 6 10.28 6.42 -8.45
C GLY A 6 11.31 6.61 -9.57
N LEU A 7 12.55 7.00 -9.22
CA LEU A 7 13.65 7.10 -10.18
C LEU A 7 14.05 5.70 -10.69
N LEU A 8 14.06 4.71 -9.79
CA LEU A 8 14.35 3.32 -10.11
C LEU A 8 13.29 2.73 -11.06
N GLY A 9 12.01 3.02 -10.79
CA GLY A 9 10.88 2.64 -11.65
C GLY A 9 11.00 3.27 -13.04
N PHE A 10 11.22 4.59 -13.13
CA PHE A 10 11.40 5.27 -14.41
C PHE A 10 12.55 4.68 -15.23
N ARG A 11 13.71 4.48 -14.59
CA ARG A 11 14.89 3.92 -15.25
C ARG A 11 14.66 2.48 -15.73
N SER A 12 14.04 1.65 -14.91
CA SER A 12 13.73 0.25 -15.25
C SER A 12 12.81 0.11 -16.47
N VAL A 13 11.85 1.03 -16.65
CA VAL A 13 11.01 1.06 -17.86
C VAL A 13 11.83 1.45 -19.10
N VAL A 14 12.69 2.46 -18.98
CA VAL A 14 13.55 2.94 -20.08
C VAL A 14 14.57 1.87 -20.50
N GLU A 15 15.19 1.20 -19.53
CA GLU A 15 16.18 0.15 -19.73
C GLU A 15 15.54 -1.23 -20.05
N ARG A 16 14.20 -1.31 -20.11
CA ARG A 16 13.41 -2.54 -20.34
C ARG A 16 13.70 -3.65 -19.33
N ASP A 17 14.00 -3.27 -18.09
CA ASP A 17 14.17 -4.18 -16.98
C ASP A 17 12.80 -4.58 -16.40
N TYR A 18 12.14 -5.52 -17.08
CA TYR A 18 10.82 -6.01 -16.68
C TYR A 18 10.78 -6.58 -15.25
N PRO A 19 11.77 -7.35 -14.77
CA PRO A 19 11.81 -7.80 -13.38
C PRO A 19 11.69 -6.66 -12.36
N VAL A 20 12.46 -5.58 -12.55
CA VAL A 20 12.44 -4.43 -11.63
C VAL A 20 11.13 -3.65 -11.72
N VAL A 21 10.56 -3.52 -12.92
CA VAL A 21 9.23 -2.91 -13.11
C VAL A 21 8.15 -3.68 -12.34
N PHE A 22 8.09 -5.01 -12.49
CA PHE A 22 7.11 -5.83 -11.78
C PHE A 22 7.32 -5.82 -10.26
N ALA A 23 8.57 -5.83 -9.80
CA ALA A 23 8.87 -5.70 -8.37
C ALA A 23 8.36 -4.37 -7.80
N ASN A 24 8.55 -3.26 -8.54
CA ASN A 24 8.06 -1.95 -8.12
C ASN A 24 6.52 -1.92 -8.05
N LEU A 25 5.83 -2.47 -9.06
CA LEU A 25 4.37 -2.58 -9.07
C LEU A 25 3.85 -3.40 -7.89
N TYR A 26 4.48 -4.56 -7.63
CA TYR A 26 4.12 -5.41 -6.49
C TYR A 26 4.28 -4.67 -5.16
N ILE A 27 5.40 -3.97 -4.96
CA ILE A 27 5.67 -3.21 -3.73
C ILE A 27 4.61 -2.11 -3.55
N PHE A 28 4.26 -1.36 -4.60
CA PHE A 28 3.23 -0.33 -4.51
C PHE A 28 1.84 -0.91 -4.21
N SER A 29 1.48 -2.03 -4.83
CA SER A 29 0.22 -2.72 -4.52
C SER A 29 0.18 -3.22 -3.08
N LEU A 30 1.28 -3.81 -2.58
CA LEU A 30 1.39 -4.27 -1.20
C LEU A 30 1.31 -3.10 -0.22
N LEU A 31 1.97 -1.98 -0.52
CA LEU A 31 1.89 -0.75 0.28
C LEU A 31 0.47 -0.20 0.33
N GLY A 32 -0.23 -0.18 -0.80
CA GLY A 32 -1.64 0.24 -0.85
C GLY A 32 -2.54 -0.65 0.01
N LEU A 33 -2.34 -1.96 -0.05
CA LEU A 33 -3.06 -2.92 0.80
C LEU A 33 -2.71 -2.71 2.28
N PHE A 34 -1.43 -2.52 2.61
CA PHE A 34 -0.98 -2.29 3.97
C PHE A 34 -1.55 -0.99 4.56
N ILE A 35 -1.56 0.10 3.78
CA ILE A 35 -2.18 1.37 4.17
C ILE A 35 -3.69 1.21 4.34
N GLY A 36 -4.36 0.46 3.46
CA GLY A 36 -5.79 0.14 3.61
C GLY A 36 -6.06 -0.62 4.91
N LEU A 37 -5.31 -1.68 5.19
CA LEU A 37 -5.42 -2.45 6.42
C LEU A 37 -5.14 -1.60 7.67
N LEU A 38 -4.11 -0.76 7.62
CA LEU A 38 -3.82 0.20 8.69
C LEU A 38 -4.97 1.18 8.87
N SER A 39 -5.58 1.66 7.78
CA SER A 39 -6.72 2.58 7.85
C SER A 39 -7.89 1.90 8.53
N ASP A 40 -8.22 0.67 8.15
CA ASP A 40 -9.29 -0.12 8.79
C ASP A 40 -9.05 -0.30 10.30
N LEU A 41 -7.82 -0.63 10.70
CA LEU A 41 -7.44 -0.79 12.11
C LEU A 41 -7.51 0.56 12.87
N MET A 42 -6.99 1.62 12.25
CA MET A 42 -7.03 2.97 12.80
C MET A 42 -8.47 3.47 12.95
N TYR A 43 -9.37 3.14 12.03
CA TYR A 43 -10.79 3.46 12.15
C TYR A 43 -11.42 2.79 13.37
N THR A 44 -11.13 1.51 13.62
CA THR A 44 -11.64 0.82 14.82
C THR A 44 -11.05 1.39 16.12
N TRP A 45 -9.77 1.78 16.13
CA TRP A 45 -9.13 2.32 17.34
C TRP A 45 -9.48 3.77 17.65
N VAL A 46 -9.63 4.60 16.62
CA VAL A 46 -9.96 6.02 16.79
C VAL A 46 -11.46 6.22 16.96
N ASP A 47 -12.30 5.39 16.33
CA ASP A 47 -13.76 5.46 16.46
C ASP A 47 -14.38 4.18 17.07
N PRO A 48 -14.51 4.12 18.41
CA PRO A 48 -15.09 2.98 19.11
C PRO A 48 -16.61 2.83 18.89
N ARG A 49 -17.25 3.63 18.01
CA ARG A 49 -18.65 3.41 17.60
C ARG A 49 -18.82 2.34 16.53
N ILE A 50 -17.77 1.95 15.79
CA ILE A 50 -17.78 0.77 14.91
C ILE A 50 -17.55 -0.49 15.76
N ASP A 51 -18.21 -0.55 16.91
CA ASP A 51 -18.22 -1.73 17.74
C ASP A 51 -19.20 -2.72 17.10
N PHE A 52 -18.69 -3.89 16.73
CA PHE A 52 -19.49 -5.01 16.22
C PHE A 52 -20.49 -5.57 17.26
N GLU A 53 -20.57 -4.95 18.46
CA GLU A 53 -21.47 -5.33 19.54
C GLU A 53 -22.95 -4.99 19.30
N ARG A 54 -23.31 -4.09 18.38
CA ARG A 54 -24.73 -3.77 18.06
C ARG A 54 -25.27 -4.49 16.83
N ARG A 55 -24.91 -5.75 16.63
CA ARG A 55 -25.80 -6.68 15.93
C ARG A 55 -26.70 -7.36 16.95
N ASP A 56 -27.66 -6.58 17.45
CA ASP A 56 -28.87 -7.12 18.08
C ASP A 56 -29.64 -7.89 16.99
N VAL A 57 -29.57 -9.22 17.06
CA VAL A 57 -30.59 -10.14 16.50
C VAL A 57 -31.37 -10.75 17.65
#